data_AF-A0A9W9PVH5-F1
#
_entry.id   AF-A0A9W9PVH5-F1
#
_cell.length_a   1.000
_cell.length_b   1.000
_cell.length_c   1.000
_cell.angle_alpha   90.00
_cell.angle_beta   90.00
_cell.angle_gamma   90.00
#
_symmetry.space_group_name_H-M   'P 1'
#
loop_
_entity.id
_entity.type
_entity.pdbx_description
1 polymer ?
#
loop_
_entity_poly.entity_id
_entity_poly.type
_entity_poly.pdbx_seq_one_letter_code
_entity_poly.pdbx_strand_id
1 'polypeptide(L)'
;MATEKKDKMEAQIKSVDMTEDMQQEAIALAIEAMEKYHIEKDIAQYIKKEFDSRKGATWHCVVGRNFGSFVTHETKHFIYFYLGHCAILLFKTQ
;
A
#
# COMPACT_ATOMS: atom_id res chain seq x y z
N MET A 1 19.72 -20.36 -18.34
CA MET A 1 18.84 -19.18 -18.46
C MET A 1 17.74 -19.30 -17.40
N ALA A 2 18.04 -18.91 -16.15
CA ALA A 2 17.12 -19.09 -15.02
C ALA A 2 17.08 -17.88 -14.09
N THR A 3 17.13 -16.67 -14.66
CA THR A 3 17.19 -15.39 -13.93
C THR A 3 16.00 -14.46 -14.22
N GLU A 4 14.87 -14.95 -14.72
CA GLU A 4 13.75 -14.09 -15.14
C GLU A 4 12.48 -14.17 -14.25
N LYS A 5 12.54 -14.75 -13.04
CA LYS A 5 11.36 -14.87 -12.16
C LYS A 5 11.42 -14.05 -10.86
N LYS A 6 12.35 -13.10 -10.71
CA LYS A 6 12.51 -12.33 -9.48
C LYS A 6 12.01 -10.87 -9.54
N ASP A 7 11.50 -10.42 -10.69
CA ASP A 7 11.15 -9.01 -10.92
C ASP A 7 9.68 -8.63 -10.71
N LYS A 8 8.80 -9.58 -10.34
CA LYS A 8 7.37 -9.31 -10.58
C LYS A 8 6.72 -8.31 -9.62
N MET A 9 7.25 -8.05 -8.43
CA MET A 9 6.59 -7.19 -7.42
C MET A 9 7.57 -6.53 -6.43
N GLU A 10 8.65 -5.90 -6.92
CA GLU A 10 9.47 -5.05 -6.04
C GLU A 10 8.74 -3.72 -5.74
N ALA A 11 8.66 -3.36 -4.47
CA ALA A 11 8.03 -2.12 -4.04
C ALA A 11 8.98 -0.93 -4.23
N GLN A 12 8.53 0.07 -4.99
CA GLN A 12 9.25 1.34 -5.14
C GLN A 12 8.62 2.41 -4.24
N ILE A 13 9.22 2.61 -3.07
CA ILE A 13 8.77 3.63 -2.10
C ILE A 13 9.08 5.02 -2.65
N LYS A 14 8.09 5.89 -2.65
CA LYS A 14 8.20 7.28 -3.12
C LYS A 14 8.16 8.28 -1.97
N SER A 15 7.37 8.00 -0.94
CA SER A 15 7.34 8.77 0.31
C SER A 15 6.86 7.89 1.45
N VAL A 16 7.41 8.09 2.65
CA VAL A 16 7.08 7.31 3.82
C VAL A 16 7.27 8.14 5.09
N ASP A 17 6.32 8.01 6.00
CA ASP A 17 6.37 8.48 7.38
C ASP A 17 5.71 7.39 8.24
N MET A 18 6.47 6.35 8.56
CA MET A 18 6.12 5.24 9.47
C MET A 18 7.39 4.44 9.80
N THR A 19 7.29 3.42 10.67
CA THR A 19 8.41 2.54 10.98
C THR A 19 8.70 1.55 9.85
N GLU A 20 9.93 1.04 9.78
CA GLU A 20 10.31 0.02 8.79
C GLU A 20 9.45 -1.25 8.88
N ASP A 21 9.15 -1.72 10.09
CA ASP A 21 8.27 -2.88 10.30
C ASP A 21 6.87 -2.66 9.71
N MET A 22 6.30 -1.47 9.92
CA MET A 22 4.97 -1.13 9.39
C MET A 22 5.00 -0.97 7.87
N GLN A 23 6.10 -0.43 7.33
CA GLN A 23 6.32 -0.34 5.90
C GLN A 23 6.39 -1.73 5.25
N GLN A 24 7.11 -2.68 5.85
CA GLN A 24 7.18 -4.06 5.35
C GLN A 24 5.80 -4.75 5.41
N GLU A 25 5.04 -4.55 6.49
CA GLU A 25 3.65 -5.03 6.57
C GLU A 25 2.76 -4.44 5.47
N ALA A 26 2.88 -3.14 5.20
CA ALA A 26 2.11 -2.47 4.14
C ALA A 26 2.41 -3.05 2.76
N ILE A 27 3.69 -3.29 2.47
CA ILE A 27 4.14 -3.88 1.20
C ILE A 27 3.66 -5.33 1.09
N ALA A 28 3.83 -6.14 2.14
CA ALA A 28 3.41 -7.54 2.14
C ALA A 28 1.89 -7.69 1.95
N LEU A 29 1.09 -6.89 2.64
CA LEU A 29 -0.37 -6.89 2.48
C LEU A 29 -0.79 -6.42 1.09
N ALA A 30 -0.09 -5.43 0.51
CA ALA A 30 -0.38 -4.98 -0.84
C ALA A 30 -0.03 -6.04 -1.90
N ILE A 31 1.07 -6.78 -1.73
CA ILE A 31 1.43 -7.91 -2.60
C ILE A 31 0.33 -8.97 -2.52
N GLU A 32 -0.05 -9.39 -1.32
CA GLU A 32 -1.11 -10.37 -1.11
C GLU A 32 -2.45 -9.92 -1.73
N ALA A 33 -2.82 -8.66 -1.55
CA ALA A 33 -4.05 -8.09 -2.11
C ALA A 33 -4.05 -8.10 -3.64
N MET A 34 -2.92 -7.76 -4.27
CA MET A 34 -2.76 -7.75 -5.73
C MET A 34 -2.74 -9.17 -6.33
N GLU A 35 -2.38 -10.19 -5.55
CA GLU A 35 -2.49 -11.59 -5.95
C GLU A 35 -3.94 -12.10 -5.85
N LYS A 36 -4.69 -11.68 -4.83
CA LYS A 36 -6.08 -12.12 -4.59
C LYS A 36 -7.13 -11.38 -5.43
N TYR A 37 -6.88 -10.11 -5.75
CA TYR A 37 -7.86 -9.22 -6.36
C TYR A 37 -7.31 -8.55 -7.62
N HIS A 38 -8.18 -8.28 -8.58
CA HIS A 38 -7.81 -7.63 -9.85
C HIS A 38 -8.42 -6.23 -10.02
N ILE A 39 -9.39 -5.86 -9.17
CA ILE A 39 -10.05 -4.55 -9.20
C ILE A 39 -9.41 -3.67 -8.13
N GLU A 40 -8.92 -2.49 -8.53
CA GLU A 40 -8.20 -1.54 -7.65
C GLU A 40 -8.97 -1.21 -6.36
N LYS A 41 -10.29 -1.03 -6.49
CA LYS A 41 -11.19 -0.80 -5.35
C LYS A 41 -11.15 -1.94 -4.33
N ASP A 42 -11.14 -3.20 -4.77
CA ASP A 42 -11.17 -4.35 -3.87
C ASP A 42 -9.80 -4.55 -3.19
N ILE A 43 -8.71 -4.27 -3.92
CA ILE A 43 -7.34 -4.22 -3.37
C ILE A 43 -7.26 -3.17 -2.26
N ALA A 44 -7.69 -1.93 -2.54
CA ALA A 44 -7.69 -0.84 -1.57
C ALA A 44 -8.53 -1.19 -0.34
N GLN A 45 -9.71 -1.79 -0.54
CA GLN A 45 -10.60 -2.20 0.55
C GLN A 45 -9.94 -3.27 1.44
N TYR A 46 -9.24 -4.24 0.87
CA TYR A 46 -8.53 -5.27 1.62
C TYR A 46 -7.43 -4.68 2.50
N ILE A 47 -6.53 -3.87 1.91
CA ILE A 47 -5.41 -3.26 2.63
C ILE A 47 -5.93 -2.38 3.78
N LYS A 48 -6.94 -1.54 3.50
CA LYS A 48 -7.58 -0.67 4.49
C LYS A 48 -8.14 -1.48 5.67
N LYS A 49 -8.92 -2.54 5.40
CA LYS A 49 -9.53 -3.38 6.44
C LYS A 49 -8.49 -4.06 7.33
N GLU A 50 -7.43 -4.59 6.74
CA GLU A 50 -6.34 -5.23 7.49
C GLU A 50 -5.62 -4.24 8.40
N PHE A 51 -5.33 -3.03 7.90
CA PHE A 51 -4.70 -1.98 8.71
C PHE A 51 -5.62 -1.44 9.81
N ASP A 52 -6.91 -1.22 9.53
CA ASP A 52 -7.90 -0.86 10.55
C ASP A 52 -7.93 -1.91 11.67
N SER A 53 -7.94 -3.20 11.30
CA SER A 53 -8.00 -4.30 12.27
C SER A 53 -6.72 -4.43 13.10
N ARG A 54 -5.55 -4.21 12.50
CA ARG A 54 -4.24 -4.47 13.16
C ARG A 54 -3.67 -3.26 13.88
N LYS A 55 -3.93 -2.05 13.37
CA LYS A 55 -3.31 -0.78 13.83
C LYS A 55 -4.33 0.25 14.32
N GLY A 56 -5.61 -0.13 14.36
CA GLY A 56 -6.73 0.71 14.77
C GLY A 56 -7.18 1.67 13.67
N ALA A 57 -8.49 1.83 13.55
CA ALA A 57 -9.13 2.76 12.63
C ALA A 57 -8.77 4.24 12.92
N THR A 58 -8.85 5.16 11.95
CA THR A 58 -9.36 4.97 10.58
C THR A 58 -8.26 5.15 9.53
N TRP A 59 -7.94 4.06 8.83
CA TRP A 59 -7.05 4.05 7.67
C TRP A 59 -7.82 4.34 6.39
N HIS A 60 -7.11 4.91 5.43
CA HIS A 60 -7.57 5.19 4.07
C HIS A 60 -6.56 4.62 3.10
N CYS A 61 -7.05 3.98 2.04
CA CYS A 61 -6.21 3.41 1.01
C CYS A 61 -6.72 3.84 -0.37
N VAL A 62 -5.81 4.30 -1.22
CA VAL A 62 -6.06 4.61 -2.63
C VAL A 62 -5.12 3.74 -3.46
N VAL A 63 -5.68 3.06 -4.45
CA VAL A 63 -4.93 2.23 -5.41
C VAL A 63 -5.34 2.70 -6.80
N GLY A 64 -4.35 2.96 -7.66
CA GLY A 64 -4.63 3.40 -9.02
C GLY A 64 -3.37 3.57 -9.86
N ARG A 65 -3.54 3.56 -11.18
CA ARG A 65 -2.43 3.83 -12.12
C ARG A 65 -2.16 5.33 -12.32
N ASN A 66 -3.21 6.15 -12.24
CA ASN A 66 -3.15 7.59 -12.49
C ASN A 66 -4.01 8.33 -11.49
N PHE A 67 -3.38 8.92 -10.48
CA PHE A 67 -4.04 9.84 -9.56
C PHE A 67 -3.05 10.85 -8.98
N GLY A 68 -3.58 11.98 -8.55
CA GLY A 68 -2.89 12.92 -7.66
C GLY A 68 -3.66 13.01 -6.36
N SER A 69 -2.96 13.21 -5.25
CA SER A 69 -3.56 13.32 -3.93
C SER A 69 -2.91 14.44 -3.13
N PHE A 70 -3.72 15.19 -2.40
CA PHE A 70 -3.28 16.11 -1.37
C PHE A 70 -4.07 15.78 -0.11
N VAL A 71 -3.42 15.17 0.88
CA VAL A 71 -4.08 14.64 2.09
C VAL A 71 -3.35 15.11 3.34
N THR A 72 -4.11 15.32 4.40
CA THR A 72 -3.56 15.47 5.76
C THR A 72 -3.67 14.13 6.45
N HIS A 73 -2.59 13.69 7.09
CA HIS A 73 -2.51 12.40 7.77
C HIS A 73 -1.94 12.57 9.18
N GLU A 74 -2.18 11.58 10.04
CA GLU A 74 -1.50 11.46 11.33
C GLU A 74 0.00 11.23 11.11
N THR A 75 0.84 11.81 11.98
CA THR A 75 2.28 11.57 11.94
C THR A 75 2.60 10.09 12.14
N LYS A 76 3.62 9.57 11.46
CA LYS A 76 4.07 8.17 11.51
C LYS A 76 3.09 7.13 10.94
N HIS A 77 2.06 7.55 10.21
CA HIS A 77 1.07 6.67 9.62
C HIS A 77 0.78 7.00 8.14
N PHE A 78 1.84 7.12 7.33
CA PHE A 78 1.72 7.43 5.89
C PHE A 78 2.75 6.67 5.05
N ILE A 79 2.31 6.10 3.93
CA ILE A 79 3.19 5.52 2.91
C ILE A 79 2.60 5.69 1.52
N TYR A 80 3.46 6.02 0.57
CA TYR A 80 3.17 6.09 -0.85
C TYR A 80 4.24 5.33 -1.63
N PHE A 81 3.83 4.31 -2.38
CA PHE A 81 4.73 3.43 -3.12
C PHE A 81 4.08 2.85 -4.37
N TYR A 82 4.90 2.33 -5.29
CA TYR A 82 4.45 1.56 -6.43
C TYR A 82 4.71 0.08 -6.25
N LEU A 83 3.76 -0.75 -6.67
CA LEU A 83 3.96 -2.17 -6.96
C LEU A 83 3.66 -2.40 -8.43
N GLY A 84 4.71 -2.66 -9.21
CA GLY A 84 4.61 -2.70 -10.67
C GLY A 84 4.12 -1.35 -11.23
N HIS A 85 2.96 -1.35 -11.87
CA HIS A 85 2.36 -0.15 -12.48
C HIS A 85 1.26 0.50 -11.62
N CYS A 86 0.94 -0.07 -10.46
CA CYS A 86 -0.07 0.47 -9.57
C CYS A 86 0.59 1.28 -8.45
N ALA A 87 0.15 2.52 -8.29
CA ALA A 87 0.47 3.34 -7.13
C ALA A 87 -0.48 2.99 -5.98
N ILE A 88 0.06 2.94 -4.77
CA ILE A 88 -0.64 2.65 -3.53
C ILE A 88 -0.31 3.75 -2.54
N LEU A 89 -1.35 4.43 -2.08
CA LEU A 89 -1.31 5.43 -1.03
C LEU A 89 -2.08 4.89 0.17
N LEU A 90 -1.42 4.77 1.31
CA LEU A 90 -2.02 4.29 2.56
C LEU A 90 -1.69 5.28 3.67
N PHE A 91 -2.72 5.79 4.35
CA PHE A 91 -2.53 6.75 5.44
C PHE A 91 -3.64 6.66 6.49
N LYS A 92 -3.36 7.14 7.69
CA LYS A 92 -4.34 7.21 8.79
C LYS A 92 -4.76 8.65 9.07
N THR A 93 -6.02 8.84 9.44
CA THR A 93 -6.55 10.11 9.98
C THR A 93 -7.10 9.89 11.39
N GLN A 94 -7.15 10.97 12.18
CA GLN A 94 -7.98 11.01 13.39
C GLN A 94 -9.46 10.87 13.04
#